data_AF-A0AAU9UI59-F1
#
_entry.id   AF-A0AAU9UI59-F1
#
_cell.length_a   1.000
_cell.length_b   1.000
_cell.length_c   1.000
_cell.angle_alpha   90.00
_cell.angle_beta   90.00
_cell.angle_gamma   90.00
#
_symmetry.space_group_name_H-M   'P 1'
#
loop_
_entity.id
_entity.type
_entity.pdbx_description
1 polymer ?
#
loop_
_entity_poly.entity_id
_entity_poly.type
_entity_poly.pdbx_seq_one_letter_code
_entity_poly.pdbx_strand_id
1 'polypeptide(L)'
;MQGIRDSISFMNDKFEDIKKEQQSSNESVKKLELENIELKTTIQQISERLVNLEQQSRSNNLEVQCVPENKNENLASTRLRDQLLAAVVNYNRINPQEKLNSSHLGYAGLKSPVYVVEHLSPNNKALHAAARIKAKEMNYKYVWVRNGKIFVRKNEGAELIQIRNKNSLSKII
;
A
#
# COMPACT_ATOMS: atom_id res chain seq x y z
N MET A 1 45.93 56.15 16.73
CA MET A 1 46.21 55.04 15.78
C MET A 1 46.29 53.68 16.47
N GLN A 2 46.95 53.54 17.64
CA GLN A 2 47.09 52.26 18.33
C GLN A 2 45.76 51.61 18.77
N GLY A 3 44.87 52.35 19.44
CA GLY A 3 43.58 51.79 19.90
C GLY A 3 42.65 51.31 18.77
N ILE A 4 42.74 51.92 17.58
CA ILE A 4 42.01 51.45 16.39
C ILE A 4 42.58 50.11 15.90
N ARG A 5 43.91 49.95 15.93
CA ARG A 5 44.57 48.68 15.59
C ARG A 5 44.17 47.57 16.54
N ASP A 6 44.11 47.85 17.84
CA ASP A 6 43.75 46.87 18.86
C ASP A 6 42.28 46.45 18.74
N SER A 7 41.37 47.40 18.45
CA SER A 7 39.96 47.09 18.16
C SER A 7 39.78 46.26 16.88
N ILE A 8 40.53 46.56 15.81
CA ILE A 8 40.50 45.79 14.57
C ILE A 8 41.01 44.37 14.80
N SER A 9 42.08 44.19 15.57
CA SER A 9 42.60 42.86 15.93
C SER A 9 41.56 42.05 16.70
N PHE A 10 40.96 42.63 17.75
CA PHE A 10 39.95 41.96 18.56
C PHE A 10 38.73 41.55 17.73
N MET A 11 38.25 42.42 16.82
CA MET A 11 37.14 42.08 15.93
C MET A 11 37.50 40.96 14.95
N ASN A 12 38.74 40.93 14.45
CA ASN A 12 39.18 39.88 13.53
C ASN A 12 39.27 38.52 14.24
N ASP A 13 39.78 38.47 15.46
CA ASP A 13 39.83 37.25 16.26
C ASP A 13 38.42 36.71 16.54
N LYS A 14 37.48 37.58 16.91
CA LYS A 14 36.07 37.20 17.09
C LYS A 14 35.41 36.74 15.79
N PHE A 15 35.75 37.35 14.66
CA PHE A 15 35.24 36.94 13.36
C PHE A 15 35.71 35.53 12.99
N GLU A 16 36.99 35.21 13.24
CA GLU A 16 37.54 33.87 12.98
C GLU A 16 36.95 32.80 13.92
N ASP A 17 36.71 33.13 15.19
CA ASP A 17 36.01 32.22 16.12
C ASP A 17 34.59 31.90 15.63
N ILE A 18 33.80 32.93 15.28
CA ILE A 18 32.45 32.76 14.75
C ILE A 18 32.47 31.94 13.46
N LYS A 19 33.44 32.18 12.58
CA LYS A 19 33.57 31.44 11.33
C LYS A 19 33.86 29.95 11.57
N LYS A 20 34.70 29.61 12.56
CA LYS A 20 34.96 28.22 12.95
C LYS A 20 33.72 27.55 13.54
N GLU A 21 33.01 28.22 14.45
CA GLU A 21 31.76 27.71 15.02
C GLU A 21 30.68 27.52 13.93
N GLN A 22 30.57 28.45 12.99
CA GLN A 22 29.64 28.35 11.86
C GLN A 22 30.00 27.18 10.95
N GLN A 23 31.29 26.94 10.71
CA GLN A 23 31.73 25.80 9.90
C GLN A 23 31.42 24.47 10.58
N SER A 24 31.70 24.35 11.88
CA SER A 24 31.37 23.16 12.69
C SER A 24 29.85 22.91 12.73
N SER A 25 29.07 23.98 12.88
CA SER A 25 27.61 23.92 12.84
C SER A 25 27.10 23.43 11.47
N ASN A 26 27.66 23.96 10.38
CA ASN A 26 27.31 23.52 9.03
C ASN A 26 27.65 22.05 8.76
N GLU A 27 28.77 21.55 9.28
CA GLU A 27 29.15 20.13 9.18
C GLU A 27 28.17 19.24 9.94
N SER A 28 27.76 19.66 11.14
CA SER A 28 26.77 18.96 11.95
C SER A 28 25.40 18.92 11.27
N VAL A 29 24.95 20.04 10.68
CA VAL A 29 23.69 20.12 9.92
C VAL A 29 23.72 19.14 8.74
N LYS A 30 24.79 19.10 7.96
CA LYS A 30 24.92 18.15 6.85
C LYS A 30 24.84 16.70 7.30
N LYS A 31 25.49 16.36 8.41
CA LYS A 31 25.43 15.01 8.98
C LYS A 31 23.99 14.65 9.40
N LEU A 32 23.31 15.56 10.09
CA LEU A 32 21.92 15.38 10.50
C LEU A 32 20.96 15.25 9.31
N GLU A 33 21.19 15.98 8.23
CA GLU A 33 20.40 15.86 6.99
C GLU A 33 20.59 14.48 6.34
N LEU A 34 21.82 13.98 6.28
CA LEU A 34 22.12 12.65 5.75
C LEU A 34 21.47 11.55 6.60
N GLU A 35 21.61 11.62 7.92
CA GLU A 35 20.97 10.67 8.84
C GLU A 35 19.44 10.72 8.73
N ASN A 36 18.85 11.91 8.58
CA ASN A 36 17.40 12.04 8.36
C ASN A 36 16.93 11.38 7.07
N ILE A 37 17.71 11.47 6.00
CA ILE A 37 17.40 10.79 4.74
C ILE A 37 17.44 9.27 4.97
N GLU A 38 18.50 8.77 5.60
CA GLU A 38 18.67 7.35 5.89
C GLU A 38 17.55 6.80 6.78
N LEU A 39 17.20 7.51 7.86
CA LEU A 39 16.11 7.16 8.76
C LEU A 39 14.77 7.11 8.01
N LYS A 40 14.47 8.11 7.19
CA LYS A 40 13.24 8.13 6.38
C LYS A 40 13.18 6.93 5.42
N THR A 41 14.29 6.59 4.77
CA THR A 41 14.34 5.42 3.88
C THR A 41 14.14 4.11 4.64
N THR A 42 14.74 3.96 5.82
CA THR A 42 14.60 2.78 6.67
C THR A 42 13.17 2.62 7.17
N ILE A 43 12.54 3.71 7.64
CA ILE A 43 11.13 3.71 8.08
C ILE A 43 10.22 3.29 6.93
N GLN A 44 10.46 3.80 5.71
CA GLN A 44 9.69 3.38 4.55
C GLN A 44 9.83 1.88 4.29
N GLN A 45 11.05 1.34 4.30
CA GLN A 45 11.30 -0.09 4.07
C GLN A 45 10.64 -0.97 5.14
N ILE A 46 10.74 -0.60 6.42
CA ILE A 46 10.11 -1.33 7.53
C ILE A 46 8.58 -1.32 7.37
N SER A 47 8.01 -0.16 7.04
CA SER A 47 6.57 -0.02 6.82
C SER A 47 6.09 -0.93 5.68
N GLU A 48 6.84 -0.99 4.57
CA GLU A 48 6.53 -1.89 3.45
C GLU A 48 6.63 -3.36 3.86
N ARG A 49 7.63 -3.75 4.66
CA ARG A 49 7.75 -5.11 5.20
C ARG A 49 6.57 -5.48 6.12
N LEU A 50 6.14 -4.56 6.98
CA LEU A 50 4.99 -4.77 7.86
C LEU A 50 3.71 -5.05 7.06
N VAL A 51 3.42 -4.22 6.05
CA VAL A 51 2.24 -4.40 5.19
C VAL A 51 2.28 -5.75 4.47
N ASN A 52 3.47 -6.18 4.01
CA ASN A 52 3.63 -7.49 3.37
C ASN A 52 3.38 -8.65 4.34
N LEU A 53 3.91 -8.58 5.57
CA LEU A 53 3.69 -9.60 6.59
C LEU A 53 2.22 -9.69 7.00
N GLU A 54 1.55 -8.55 7.14
CA GLU A 54 0.11 -8.50 7.38
C GLU A 54 -0.67 -9.17 6.25
N GLN A 55 -0.34 -8.90 4.98
CA GLN A 55 -1.04 -9.55 3.89
C GLN A 55 -0.72 -11.05 3.81
N GLN A 56 0.51 -11.44 4.14
CA GLN A 56 0.95 -12.84 4.14
C GLN A 56 0.22 -13.66 5.20
N SER A 57 -0.01 -13.12 6.40
CA SER A 57 -0.77 -13.82 7.45
C SER A 57 -2.23 -14.10 7.04
N ARG A 58 -2.75 -13.38 6.05
CA ARG A 58 -4.10 -13.54 5.49
C ARG A 58 -4.11 -14.29 4.16
N SER A 59 -2.96 -14.76 3.69
CA SER A 59 -2.84 -15.36 2.36
C SER A 59 -3.68 -16.62 2.17
N ASN A 60 -4.00 -17.37 3.22
CA ASN A 60 -4.89 -18.54 3.10
C ASN A 60 -6.36 -18.21 3.27
N ASN A 61 -6.69 -16.99 3.69
CA ASN A 61 -8.02 -16.62 4.10
C ASN A 61 -8.86 -16.16 2.91
N LEU A 62 -10.15 -16.52 2.94
CA LEU A 62 -11.18 -15.93 2.09
C LEU A 62 -12.08 -15.04 2.92
N GLU A 63 -12.57 -13.99 2.29
CA GLU A 63 -13.64 -13.17 2.82
C GLU A 63 -14.91 -13.51 2.04
N VAL A 64 -15.90 -14.06 2.76
CA VAL A 64 -17.24 -14.31 2.23
C VAL A 64 -18.15 -13.23 2.76
N GLN A 65 -18.63 -12.35 1.89
CA GLN A 65 -19.51 -11.27 2.27
C GLN A 65 -20.97 -11.68 2.08
N CYS A 66 -21.84 -11.09 2.91
CA CYS A 66 -23.29 -11.29 2.87
C CYS A 66 -23.76 -12.67 3.35
N VAL A 67 -22.98 -13.31 4.24
CA VAL A 67 -23.35 -14.54 4.95
C VAL A 67 -23.07 -14.38 6.46
N PRO A 68 -23.84 -15.04 7.34
CA PRO A 68 -23.53 -15.13 8.78
C PRO A 68 -22.17 -15.78 9.04
N GLU A 69 -21.46 -15.32 10.08
CA GLU A 69 -20.15 -15.86 10.46
C GLU A 69 -20.29 -17.11 11.35
N ASN A 70 -19.51 -18.15 11.07
CA ASN A 70 -19.29 -19.26 12.00
C ASN A 70 -17.84 -19.31 12.48
N LYS A 71 -17.63 -19.58 13.78
CA LYS A 71 -16.33 -19.47 14.46
C LYS A 71 -15.24 -20.47 13.98
N ASN A 72 -15.59 -21.47 13.18
CA ASN A 72 -14.69 -22.59 12.83
C ASN A 72 -14.43 -22.72 11.31
N GLU A 73 -14.55 -21.64 10.55
CA GLU A 73 -14.32 -21.65 9.10
C GLU A 73 -12.87 -21.28 8.79
N ASN A 74 -11.98 -22.28 8.67
CA ASN A 74 -10.59 -22.06 8.28
C ASN A 74 -10.20 -22.91 7.07
N LEU A 75 -9.63 -22.26 6.05
CA LEU A 75 -9.10 -22.93 4.87
C LEU A 75 -7.67 -23.39 5.15
N ALA A 76 -7.47 -24.71 5.12
CA ALA A 76 -6.17 -25.31 5.43
C ALA A 76 -5.05 -24.99 4.41
N SER A 77 -5.37 -24.50 3.21
CA SER A 77 -4.40 -24.34 2.12
C SER A 77 -4.72 -23.20 1.16
N THR A 78 -3.68 -22.47 0.73
CA THR A 78 -3.72 -21.49 -0.37
C THR A 78 -4.27 -22.09 -1.68
N ARG A 79 -4.01 -23.39 -1.94
CA ARG A 79 -4.48 -24.06 -3.16
C ARG A 79 -6.00 -24.23 -3.15
N LEU A 80 -6.57 -24.61 -2.01
CA LEU A 80 -8.01 -24.75 -1.85
C LEU A 80 -8.71 -23.39 -1.95
N ARG A 81 -8.11 -22.34 -1.36
CA ARG A 81 -8.52 -20.95 -1.53
C ARG A 81 -8.62 -20.57 -3.01
N ASP A 82 -7.55 -20.81 -3.78
CA ASP A 82 -7.50 -20.46 -5.20
C ASP A 82 -8.49 -21.25 -6.05
N GLN A 83 -8.64 -22.54 -5.74
CA GLN A 83 -9.62 -23.39 -6.41
C GLN A 83 -11.04 -22.90 -6.16
N LEU A 84 -11.37 -22.51 -4.93
CA LEU A 84 -12.69 -22.00 -4.59
C LEU A 84 -12.96 -20.64 -5.26
N LEU A 85 -12.00 -19.71 -5.23
CA LEU A 85 -12.13 -18.43 -5.94
C LEU A 85 -12.36 -18.64 -7.45
N ALA A 86 -11.57 -19.51 -8.07
CA ALA A 86 -11.72 -19.83 -9.49
C ALA A 86 -13.07 -20.47 -9.79
N ALA A 87 -13.55 -21.38 -8.93
CA ALA A 87 -14.85 -22.02 -9.09
C ALA A 87 -16.00 -21.01 -9.01
N VAL A 88 -15.97 -20.09 -8.05
CA VAL A 88 -17.00 -19.04 -7.89
C VAL A 88 -16.99 -18.09 -9.09
N VAL A 89 -15.81 -17.65 -9.55
CA VAL A 89 -15.69 -16.79 -10.73
C VAL A 89 -16.24 -17.48 -11.98
N ASN A 90 -15.89 -18.75 -12.19
CA ASN A 90 -16.38 -19.53 -13.32
C ASN A 90 -17.91 -19.73 -13.25
N TYR A 91 -18.43 -20.07 -12.07
CA TYR A 91 -19.87 -20.21 -11.85
C TYR A 91 -20.62 -18.93 -12.20
N ASN A 92 -20.16 -17.78 -11.70
CA ASN A 92 -20.79 -16.48 -11.97
C ASN A 92 -20.70 -16.06 -13.44
N ARG A 93 -19.67 -16.50 -14.16
CA ARG A 93 -19.51 -16.26 -15.60
C ARG A 93 -20.49 -17.10 -16.43
N ILE A 94 -20.69 -18.36 -16.05
CA ILE A 94 -21.62 -19.28 -16.73
C ILE A 94 -23.08 -18.91 -16.43
N ASN A 95 -23.35 -18.38 -15.22
CA ASN A 95 -24.69 -18.03 -14.74
C ASN A 95 -24.84 -16.51 -14.52
N PRO A 96 -24.86 -15.68 -15.58
CA PRO A 96 -24.89 -14.22 -15.43
C PRO A 96 -26.20 -13.71 -14.80
N GLN A 97 -27.31 -14.41 -15.01
CA GLN A 97 -28.63 -14.07 -14.46
C GLN A 97 -28.86 -14.61 -13.05
N GLU A 98 -28.10 -15.64 -12.66
CA GLU A 98 -28.24 -16.30 -11.36
C GLU A 98 -26.85 -16.58 -10.77
N LYS A 99 -26.17 -15.49 -10.41
CA LYS A 99 -24.87 -15.56 -9.74
C LYS A 99 -25.00 -16.20 -8.35
N LEU A 100 -23.85 -16.58 -7.78
CA LEU A 100 -23.75 -17.10 -6.43
C LEU A 100 -24.51 -16.21 -5.45
N ASN A 101 -25.38 -16.83 -4.66
CA ASN A 101 -26.35 -16.14 -3.81
C ASN A 101 -26.72 -17.04 -2.62
N SER A 102 -27.42 -16.49 -1.65
CA SER A 102 -27.77 -17.15 -0.38
C SER A 102 -28.50 -18.48 -0.55
N SER A 103 -29.34 -18.64 -1.57
CA SER A 103 -30.09 -19.89 -1.80
C SER A 103 -29.17 -21.05 -2.20
N HIS A 104 -28.06 -20.78 -2.87
CA HIS A 104 -27.04 -21.79 -3.20
C HIS A 104 -26.29 -22.32 -1.98
N LEU A 105 -26.36 -21.61 -0.85
CA LEU A 105 -25.77 -22.01 0.43
C LEU A 105 -26.79 -22.67 1.36
N GLY A 106 -28.03 -22.89 0.90
CA GLY A 106 -29.10 -23.49 1.70
C GLY A 106 -29.86 -22.51 2.58
N TYR A 107 -29.64 -21.19 2.45
CA TYR A 107 -30.46 -20.20 3.14
C TYR A 107 -31.82 -20.03 2.45
N ALA A 108 -32.90 -20.18 3.23
CA ALA A 108 -34.25 -19.92 2.78
C ALA A 108 -34.56 -18.41 2.70
N GLY A 109 -35.50 -18.03 1.83
CA GLY A 109 -36.00 -16.65 1.71
C GLY A 109 -35.55 -15.93 0.44
N LEU A 110 -35.47 -14.60 0.51
CA LEU A 110 -35.05 -13.77 -0.62
C LEU A 110 -33.56 -14.01 -0.96
N LYS A 111 -33.28 -14.18 -2.25
CA LYS A 111 -31.93 -14.38 -2.75
C LYS A 111 -31.12 -13.09 -2.55
N SER A 112 -30.04 -13.17 -1.77
CA SER A 112 -29.05 -12.11 -1.63
C SER A 112 -27.75 -12.52 -2.29
N PRO A 113 -27.03 -11.61 -2.96
CA PRO A 113 -25.76 -11.94 -3.61
C PRO A 113 -24.71 -12.32 -2.57
N VAL A 114 -23.90 -13.32 -2.89
CA VAL A 114 -22.77 -13.75 -2.05
C VAL A 114 -21.48 -13.47 -2.80
N TYR A 115 -20.54 -12.77 -2.15
CA TYR A 115 -19.25 -12.44 -2.72
C TYR A 115 -18.16 -13.22 -2.01
N VAL A 116 -17.31 -13.88 -2.79
CA VAL A 116 -16.13 -14.58 -2.28
C VAL A 116 -14.91 -13.87 -2.83
N VAL A 117 -14.09 -13.29 -1.96
CA VAL A 117 -12.92 -12.50 -2.34
C VAL A 117 -11.70 -12.90 -1.50
N GLU A 118 -10.50 -12.55 -1.98
CA GLU A 118 -9.30 -12.68 -1.17
C GLU A 118 -9.38 -11.76 0.06
N HIS A 119 -8.93 -12.26 1.22
CA HIS A 119 -8.89 -11.45 2.42
C HIS A 119 -7.69 -10.49 2.39
N LEU A 120 -7.98 -9.21 2.20
CA LEU A 120 -6.97 -8.15 2.20
C LEU A 120 -6.73 -7.56 3.60
N SER A 121 -5.48 -7.19 3.88
CA SER A 121 -5.17 -6.34 5.04
C SER A 121 -5.90 -5.00 4.95
N PRO A 122 -6.20 -4.30 6.07
CA PRO A 122 -6.84 -2.98 6.03
C PRO A 122 -6.09 -1.99 5.14
N ASN A 123 -4.74 -2.01 5.19
CA ASN A 123 -3.88 -1.21 4.32
C ASN A 123 -4.11 -1.52 2.84
N ASN A 124 -4.15 -2.80 2.45
CA ASN A 124 -4.39 -3.20 1.06
C ASN A 124 -5.84 -2.92 0.62
N LYS A 125 -6.83 -3.04 1.52
CA LYS A 125 -8.22 -2.63 1.23
C LYS A 125 -8.27 -1.14 0.89
N ALA A 126 -7.64 -0.29 1.70
CA ALA A 126 -7.56 1.15 1.47
C ALA A 126 -6.80 1.48 0.17
N LEU A 127 -5.68 0.80 -0.10
CA LEU A 127 -4.91 1.00 -1.33
C LEU A 127 -5.70 0.57 -2.57
N HIS A 128 -6.44 -0.54 -2.49
CA HIS A 128 -7.30 -1.00 -3.58
C HIS A 128 -8.44 -0.01 -3.86
N ALA A 129 -9.06 0.54 -2.81
CA ALA A 129 -10.06 1.59 -2.95
C ALA A 129 -9.49 2.84 -3.64
N ALA A 130 -8.31 3.31 -3.19
CA ALA A 130 -7.63 4.44 -3.81
C ALA A 130 -7.26 4.19 -5.27
N ALA A 131 -6.77 2.98 -5.59
CA ALA A 131 -6.46 2.57 -6.95
C ALA A 131 -7.70 2.58 -7.86
N ARG A 132 -8.85 2.10 -7.36
CA ARG A 132 -10.12 2.13 -8.11
C ARG A 132 -10.62 3.55 -8.38
N ILE A 133 -10.52 4.45 -7.40
CA ILE A 133 -10.90 5.86 -7.56
C ILE A 133 -10.05 6.50 -8.66
N LYS A 134 -8.73 6.40 -8.54
CA LYS A 134 -7.81 7.00 -9.51
C LYS A 134 -7.92 6.37 -10.90
N ALA A 135 -8.07 5.05 -10.98
CA ALA A 135 -8.32 4.35 -12.23
C ALA A 135 -9.57 4.87 -12.93
N LYS A 136 -10.65 5.11 -12.18
CA LYS A 136 -11.89 5.69 -12.73
C LYS A 136 -11.66 7.10 -13.27
N GLU A 137 -10.96 7.96 -12.53
CA GLU A 137 -10.62 9.33 -12.95
C GLU A 137 -9.80 9.36 -14.24
N MET A 138 -8.88 8.41 -14.41
CA MET A 138 -7.98 8.31 -15.56
C MET A 138 -8.48 7.36 -16.66
N ASN A 139 -9.75 6.94 -16.59
CA ASN A 139 -10.41 6.06 -17.56
C ASN A 139 -9.70 4.69 -17.78
N TYR A 140 -9.17 4.10 -16.72
CA TYR A 140 -8.67 2.72 -16.72
C TYR A 140 -9.84 1.74 -16.56
N LYS A 141 -9.91 0.76 -17.46
CA LYS A 141 -11.01 -0.20 -17.53
C LYS A 141 -10.93 -1.30 -16.48
N TYR A 142 -9.72 -1.68 -16.03
CA TYR A 142 -9.54 -2.84 -15.18
C TYR A 142 -8.74 -2.52 -13.92
N VAL A 143 -9.30 -2.89 -12.77
CA VAL A 143 -8.63 -2.91 -11.47
C VAL A 143 -9.00 -4.21 -10.77
N TRP A 144 -8.02 -4.96 -10.30
CA TRP A 144 -8.27 -6.22 -9.62
C TRP A 144 -7.17 -6.55 -8.61
N VAL A 145 -7.45 -7.55 -7.78
CA VAL A 145 -6.55 -8.09 -6.77
C VAL A 145 -6.22 -9.52 -7.15
N ARG A 146 -4.96 -9.91 -6.99
CA ARG A 146 -4.52 -11.30 -7.13
C ARG A 146 -3.34 -11.57 -6.20
N ASN A 147 -3.43 -12.60 -5.37
CA ASN A 147 -2.41 -12.95 -4.38
C ASN A 147 -2.05 -11.77 -3.46
N GLY A 148 -3.07 -11.05 -2.98
CA GLY A 148 -2.92 -9.86 -2.14
C GLY A 148 -2.28 -8.65 -2.83
N LYS A 149 -2.00 -8.72 -4.13
CA LYS A 149 -1.39 -7.63 -4.92
C LYS A 149 -2.46 -6.96 -5.77
N ILE A 150 -2.38 -5.63 -5.86
CA ILE A 150 -3.31 -4.81 -6.63
C ILE A 150 -2.72 -4.52 -8.01
N PHE A 151 -3.54 -4.72 -9.03
CA PHE A 151 -3.18 -4.52 -10.43
C PHE A 151 -4.19 -3.61 -11.11
N VAL A 152 -3.68 -2.81 -12.04
CA VAL A 152 -4.43 -1.83 -12.83
C VAL A 152 -4.02 -1.97 -14.28
N ARG A 153 -4.98 -1.90 -15.21
CA ARG A 153 -4.75 -1.96 -16.65
C ARG A 153 -5.73 -1.07 -17.39
N LYS A 154 -5.24 -0.25 -18.32
CA LYS A 154 -6.04 0.79 -18.98
C LYS A 154 -7.11 0.19 -19.90
N ASN A 155 -6.70 -0.76 -20.73
CA ASN A 155 -7.56 -1.44 -21.70
C ASN A 155 -6.96 -2.81 -22.04
N GLU A 156 -7.69 -3.62 -22.79
CA GLU A 156 -7.22 -4.94 -23.22
C GLU A 156 -5.97 -4.77 -24.08
N GLY A 157 -4.94 -5.57 -23.81
CA GLY A 157 -3.63 -5.43 -24.47
C GLY A 157 -2.66 -4.40 -23.84
N ALA A 158 -3.13 -3.43 -23.05
CA ALA A 158 -2.27 -2.41 -22.44
C ALA A 158 -1.30 -2.96 -21.37
N GLU A 159 -0.34 -2.15 -20.92
CA GLU A 159 0.60 -2.51 -19.87
C GLU A 159 -0.10 -2.81 -18.53
N LEU A 160 0.38 -3.85 -17.84
CA LEU A 160 -0.05 -4.22 -16.50
C LEU A 160 0.72 -3.44 -15.44
N ILE A 161 0.04 -2.62 -14.65
CA ILE A 161 0.65 -1.82 -13.59
C ILE A 161 0.32 -2.44 -12.24
N GLN A 162 1.35 -2.77 -11.45
CA GLN A 162 1.17 -3.18 -10.06
C GLN A 162 1.22 -1.96 -9.13
N ILE A 163 0.20 -1.80 -8.28
CA ILE A 163 0.14 -0.76 -7.25
C ILE A 163 0.60 -1.36 -5.92
N ARG A 164 1.83 -1.03 -5.52
CA ARG A 164 2.47 -1.60 -4.31
C ARG A 164 2.27 -0.73 -3.05
N ASN A 165 2.13 0.57 -3.25
CA ASN A 165 2.02 1.57 -2.20
C ASN A 165 1.34 2.83 -2.76
N LYS A 166 1.09 3.82 -1.91
CA LYS A 166 0.48 5.10 -2.33
C LYS A 166 1.26 5.81 -3.43
N ASN A 167 2.60 5.76 -3.38
CA ASN A 167 3.46 6.36 -4.41
C ASN A 167 3.23 5.72 -5.79
N SER A 168 2.98 4.41 -5.83
CA SER A 168 2.71 3.68 -7.08
C SER A 168 1.42 4.14 -7.78
N LEU A 169 0.50 4.82 -7.09
CA LEU A 169 -0.69 5.39 -7.70
C LEU A 169 -0.34 6.44 -8.77
N SER A 170 0.80 7.13 -8.66
CA SER A 170 1.24 8.12 -9.66
C SER A 170 1.40 7.53 -11.07
N LYS A 171 1.60 6.20 -11.17
CA LYS A 171 1.73 5.47 -12.44
C LYS A 171 0.42 5.39 -13.25
N ILE A 172 -0.72 5.66 -12.62
CA ILE A 172 -2.03 5.70 -13.29
C ILE A 172 -2.19 7.10 -13.90
N ILE A 173 -2.05 7.18 -15.23
CA ILE A 173 -2.12 8.40 -16.05
C ILE A 173 -3.07 8.27 -17.25
#